data_AF-A0A7S1TJ56-F1
#
_entry.id   AF-A0A7S1TJ56-F1
#
_cell.length_a   1.000
_cell.length_b   1.000
_cell.length_c   1.000
_cell.angle_alpha   90.00
_cell.angle_beta   90.00
_cell.angle_gamma   90.00
#
_symmetry.space_group_name_H-M   'P 1'
#
loop_
_entity.id
_entity.type
_entity.pdbx_description
1 polymer ?
#
loop_
_entity_poly.entity_id
_entity_poly.type
_entity_poly.pdbx_seq_one_letter_code
_entity_poly.pdbx_strand_id
1 'polypeptide(L)'
;RVPMAGIPLTSLEEKCRLLVDNKICVAVCEQMGEVPKGGTSSSSLVRRAITQLLTPGTFIDSDGAKARYLSALCRDDKSTEWGLVCVDVSTGEFFGRFGADWDTLEAELACVSP
;
A
#
# COMPACT_ATOMS: atom_id res chain seq x y z
N ARG A 1 -6.97 27.26 -15.68
CA ARG A 1 -6.39 27.21 -14.32
C ARG A 1 -6.43 25.76 -13.85
N VAL A 2 -5.38 25.25 -13.23
CA VAL A 2 -5.35 23.89 -12.67
C VAL A 2 -5.58 24.00 -11.15
N PRO A 3 -6.58 23.33 -10.56
CA PRO A 3 -6.75 23.26 -9.11
C PRO A 3 -5.53 22.58 -8.47
N MET A 4 -5.05 23.11 -7.34
CA MET A 4 -3.88 22.58 -6.64
C MET A 4 -4.15 22.55 -5.14
N ALA A 5 -3.67 21.51 -4.48
CA ALA A 5 -3.65 21.35 -3.03
C ALA A 5 -2.30 20.74 -2.61
N GLY A 6 -1.90 20.99 -1.36
CA GLY A 6 -0.64 20.48 -0.81
C GLY A 6 -0.66 20.50 0.71
N ILE A 7 0.24 19.71 1.30
CA ILE A 7 0.44 19.62 2.74
C ILE A 7 1.92 19.86 3.07
N PRO A 8 2.24 20.37 4.27
CA PRO A 8 3.61 20.43 4.75
C PRO A 8 4.21 19.03 4.88
N LEU A 9 5.50 18.90 4.54
CA LEU A 9 6.25 17.63 4.64
C LEU A 9 6.23 17.05 6.07
N THR A 10 6.29 17.92 7.08
CA THR A 10 6.24 17.53 8.50
C THR A 10 4.94 16.82 8.90
N SER A 11 3.86 17.00 8.13
CA SER A 11 2.56 16.37 8.37
C SER A 11 2.26 15.22 7.40
N LEU A 12 3.23 14.83 6.57
CA LEU A 12 3.04 13.84 5.50
C LEU A 12 2.53 12.51 6.07
N GLU A 13 3.17 11.97 7.10
CA GLU A 13 2.83 10.67 7.68
C GLU A 13 1.40 10.65 8.22
N GLU A 14 1.02 11.63 9.04
CA GLU A 14 -0.33 11.73 9.61
C GLU A 14 -1.42 11.85 8.53
N LYS A 15 -1.18 12.65 7.48
CA LYS A 15 -2.14 12.82 6.39
C LYS A 15 -2.22 11.57 5.50
N CYS A 16 -1.10 10.91 5.25
CA CYS A 16 -1.08 9.63 4.55
C CYS A 16 -1.83 8.55 5.34
N ARG A 17 -1.63 8.47 6.67
CA ARG A 17 -2.38 7.56 7.55
C ARG A 17 -3.88 7.77 7.40
N LEU A 18 -4.35 9.02 7.49
CA LEU A 18 -5.76 9.36 7.29
C LEU A 18 -6.30 8.88 5.93
N LEU A 19 -5.56 9.10 4.85
CA LEU A 19 -5.97 8.68 3.50
C LEU A 19 -6.03 7.15 3.38
N VAL A 20 -5.02 6.46 3.89
CA VAL A 20 -4.93 4.99 3.84
C VAL A 20 -6.02 4.33 4.69
N ASP A 21 -6.32 4.89 5.88
CA ASP A 21 -7.42 4.41 6.72
C ASP A 21 -8.79 4.58 6.03
N ASN A 22 -8.91 5.58 5.15
CA ASN A 22 -10.06 5.77 4.25
C ASN A 22 -9.98 4.93 2.96
N LYS A 23 -9.11 3.91 2.91
CA LYS A 23 -8.92 2.99 1.79
C LYS A 23 -8.43 3.66 0.49
N ILE A 24 -7.74 4.79 0.61
CA ILE A 24 -7.14 5.51 -0.53
C ILE A 24 -5.65 5.17 -0.61
N CYS A 25 -5.21 4.70 -1.78
CA CYS A 25 -3.79 4.46 -2.05
C CYS A 25 -3.05 5.77 -2.35
N VAL A 26 -1.84 5.92 -1.79
CA VAL A 26 -1.02 7.12 -1.94
C VAL A 26 0.35 6.74 -2.51
N ALA A 27 0.77 7.41 -3.58
CA ALA A 27 2.12 7.30 -4.12
C ALA A 27 2.95 8.49 -3.64
N VAL A 28 4.01 8.23 -2.88
CA VAL A 28 4.95 9.25 -2.42
C VAL A 28 6.02 9.44 -3.49
N CYS A 29 6.14 10.67 -3.99
CA CYS A 29 7.11 11.02 -5.02
C CYS A 29 8.08 12.08 -4.48
N GLU A 30 9.35 11.72 -4.41
CA GLU A 30 10.39 12.59 -3.85
C GLU A 30 11.29 13.18 -4.94
N GLN A 31 12.00 14.24 -4.55
CA GLN A 31 13.05 14.83 -5.37
C GLN A 31 14.32 14.00 -5.24
N MET A 32 14.83 13.55 -6.38
CA MET A 32 16.02 12.70 -6.46
C MET A 32 17.25 13.56 -6.78
N GLY A 33 18.30 13.42 -5.97
CA GLY A 33 19.58 14.08 -6.20
C GLY A 33 19.59 15.56 -5.81
N GLU A 34 20.64 16.28 -6.23
CA GLU A 34 20.82 17.68 -5.87
C GLU A 34 19.89 18.61 -6.64
N VAL A 35 19.36 19.62 -5.95
CA VAL A 35 18.59 20.69 -6.56
C VAL A 35 19.55 21.58 -7.35
N PRO A 36 19.37 21.75 -8.68
CA PRO A 36 20.26 22.56 -9.49
C PRO A 36 20.36 23.99 -8.94
N LYS A 37 21.57 24.40 -8.52
CA LYS A 37 21.85 25.78 -8.08
C LYS A 37 22.04 26.68 -9.30
N GLY A 38 20.95 27.07 -9.96
CA GLY A 38 20.99 28.00 -11.09
C GLY A 38 19.65 28.14 -11.81
N GLY A 39 18.92 29.22 -11.50
CA GLY A 39 17.65 29.52 -12.14
C GLY A 39 17.83 30.33 -13.42
N THR A 40 17.58 29.72 -14.59
CA THR A 40 17.05 30.39 -15.81
C THR A 40 16.92 29.45 -17.02
N SER A 41 17.43 28.22 -16.97
CA SER A 41 17.33 27.26 -18.08
C SER A 41 16.26 26.22 -17.81
N SER A 42 15.56 25.74 -18.85
CA SER A 42 14.56 24.65 -18.80
C SER A 42 15.08 23.32 -18.19
N SER A 43 16.36 23.24 -17.83
CA SER A 43 17.01 22.12 -17.15
C SER A 43 17.06 22.26 -15.61
N SER A 44 16.38 23.24 -15.00
CA SER A 44 16.33 23.40 -13.54
C SER A 44 15.34 22.44 -12.84
N LEU A 45 14.76 21.50 -13.58
CA LEU A 45 13.81 20.52 -13.03
C LEU A 45 14.57 19.41 -12.31
N VAL A 46 14.31 19.29 -11.01
CA VAL A 46 14.81 18.16 -10.22
C VAL A 46 14.11 16.89 -10.70
N ARG A 47 14.87 15.80 -10.84
CA ARG A 47 14.32 14.47 -11.12
C ARG A 47 13.38 14.08 -9.99
N ARG A 48 12.23 13.52 -10.33
CA ARG A 48 11.26 13.02 -9.35
C ARG A 48 11.00 11.54 -9.61
N ALA A 49 10.91 10.76 -8.54
CA ALA A 49 10.58 9.34 -8.62
C ALA A 49 9.66 8.95 -7.48
N ILE A 50 8.82 7.95 -7.72
CA ILE A 50 8.01 7.32 -6.68
C ILE A 50 8.95 6.51 -5.81
N THR A 51 9.03 6.86 -4.52
CA THR A 51 9.86 6.17 -3.53
C THR A 51 9.05 5.15 -2.75
N GLN A 52 7.75 5.39 -2.57
CA GLN A 52 6.89 4.52 -1.77
C GLN A 52 5.44 4.50 -2.27
N LEU A 53 4.81 3.34 -2.16
CA LEU A 53 3.38 3.14 -2.38
C LEU A 53 2.73 2.72 -1.06
N LEU A 54 1.85 3.59 -0.56
CA LEU A 54 1.10 3.38 0.67
C LEU A 54 -0.27 2.85 0.31
N THR A 55 -0.56 1.61 0.74
CA THR A 55 -1.87 0.97 0.57
C THR A 55 -2.37 0.46 1.91
N PRO A 56 -3.68 0.22 2.09
CA PRO A 56 -4.23 -0.25 3.35
C PRO A 56 -3.56 -1.52 3.91
N GLY A 57 -3.16 -2.45 3.03
CA GLY A 57 -2.49 -3.70 3.42
C GLY A 57 -0.96 -3.63 3.50
N THR A 58 -0.34 -2.50 3.14
CA THR A 58 1.13 -2.34 3.14
C THR A 58 1.62 -1.17 3.98
N PHE A 59 0.71 -0.41 4.59
CA PHE A 59 1.07 0.71 5.45
C PHE A 59 1.53 0.21 6.81
N ILE A 60 2.83 0.36 7.06
CA ILE A 60 3.47 0.07 8.33
C ILE A 60 3.38 1.31 9.20
N ASP A 61 2.65 1.19 10.30
CA ASP A 61 2.49 2.25 11.30
C ASP A 61 3.50 2.04 12.45
N SER A 62 4.04 3.12 13.00
CA SER A 62 5.00 3.05 14.11
C SER A 62 4.35 2.56 15.41
N ASP A 63 3.03 2.71 15.54
CA ASP A 63 2.29 2.44 16.77
C ASP A 63 2.02 0.94 17.04
N GLY A 64 2.48 0.03 16.15
CA GLY A 64 2.31 -1.42 16.35
C GLY A 64 0.85 -1.88 16.41
N ALA A 65 -0.04 -1.16 15.74
CA ALA A 65 -1.46 -1.49 15.68
C ALA A 65 -1.70 -2.86 14.99
N LYS A 66 -2.91 -3.39 15.19
CA LYS A 66 -3.42 -4.67 14.66
C LYS A 66 -2.80 -5.08 13.32
N ALA A 67 -2.48 -6.38 13.19
CA ALA A 67 -1.98 -6.99 11.96
C ALA A 67 -2.81 -6.54 10.75
N ARG A 68 -2.10 -6.06 9.71
CA ARG A 68 -2.68 -5.64 8.43
C ARG A 68 -2.22 -6.64 7.38
N TYR A 69 -3.09 -7.58 7.05
CA TYR A 69 -2.78 -8.60 6.06
C TYR A 69 -3.06 -8.08 4.65
N LEU A 70 -2.03 -8.09 3.81
CA LEU A 70 -2.23 -8.07 2.37
C LEU A 70 -2.54 -9.50 1.91
N SER A 71 -3.71 -9.69 1.32
CA SER A 71 -4.14 -10.99 0.82
C SER A 71 -4.25 -11.05 -0.69
N ALA A 72 -3.91 -12.20 -1.25
CA ALA A 72 -4.12 -12.54 -2.65
C ALA A 72 -4.94 -13.83 -2.73
N LEU A 73 -6.04 -13.78 -3.48
CA LEU A 73 -6.89 -14.92 -3.75
C LEU A 73 -6.78 -15.29 -5.22
N CYS A 74 -6.51 -16.57 -5.49
CA CYS A 74 -6.55 -17.15 -6.82
C CYS A 74 -7.52 -18.34 -6.81
N ARG A 75 -8.22 -18.54 -7.92
CA ARG A 75 -9.15 -19.65 -8.11
C ARG A 75 -8.81 -20.34 -9.43
N ASP A 76 -8.95 -21.66 -9.46
CA ASP A 76 -8.91 -22.41 -10.71
C ASP A 76 -10.19 -22.18 -11.53
N ASP A 77 -10.04 -21.95 -12.83
CA ASP A 77 -11.16 -21.67 -13.74
C ASP A 77 -12.00 -22.92 -14.07
N LYS A 78 -11.43 -24.11 -13.92
CA LYS A 78 -12.04 -25.40 -14.29
C LYS A 78 -12.54 -26.18 -13.08
N SER A 79 -12.15 -25.79 -11.86
CA SER A 79 -12.58 -26.42 -10.62
C SER A 79 -13.13 -25.40 -9.61
N THR A 80 -13.48 -25.89 -8.42
CA THR A 80 -13.84 -25.06 -7.26
C THR A 80 -12.65 -24.82 -6.33
N GLU A 81 -11.44 -25.20 -6.77
CA GLU A 81 -10.23 -25.03 -6.00
C GLU A 81 -9.77 -23.57 -5.96
N TRP A 82 -9.24 -23.19 -4.82
CA TRP A 82 -8.73 -21.85 -4.56
C TRP A 82 -7.48 -21.89 -3.70
N GLY A 83 -6.68 -20.84 -3.82
CA GLY A 83 -5.53 -20.54 -2.97
C GLY A 83 -5.64 -19.12 -2.45
N LEU A 84 -5.59 -18.98 -1.13
CA LEU A 84 -5.53 -17.71 -0.42
C LEU A 84 -4.14 -17.58 0.22
N VAL A 85 -3.44 -16.50 -0.09
CA VAL A 85 -2.14 -16.17 0.51
C VAL A 85 -2.26 -14.86 1.25
N CYS A 86 -1.72 -14.79 2.45
CA CYS A 86 -1.76 -13.61 3.31
C CYS A 86 -0.35 -13.27 3.78
N VAL A 87 -0.03 -11.98 3.78
CA VAL A 87 1.25 -11.45 4.28
C VAL A 87 1.01 -10.25 5.18
N ASP A 88 1.63 -10.23 6.36
CA ASP A 88 1.79 -9.00 7.13
C ASP A 88 3.19 -8.45 6.86
N VAL A 89 3.23 -7.31 6.16
CA VAL A 89 4.50 -6.68 5.75
C VAL A 89 5.27 -6.11 6.95
N SER A 90 4.59 -5.78 8.05
CA SER A 90 5.22 -5.21 9.23
C SER A 90 5.96 -6.26 10.07
N THR A 91 5.43 -7.48 10.17
CA THR A 91 6.01 -8.58 10.96
C THR A 91 6.78 -9.59 10.11
N GLY A 92 6.51 -9.64 8.80
CA GLY A 92 7.01 -10.66 7.89
C GLY A 92 6.25 -11.99 7.98
N GLU A 93 5.13 -12.04 8.72
CA GLU A 93 4.28 -13.23 8.76
C GLU A 93 3.71 -13.52 7.37
N PHE A 94 3.84 -14.78 6.93
CA PHE A 94 3.44 -15.22 5.61
C PHE A 94 2.86 -16.63 5.68
N PHE A 95 1.62 -16.80 5.21
CA PHE A 95 0.97 -18.11 5.16
C PHE A 95 0.03 -18.24 3.96
N GLY A 96 -0.24 -19.49 3.59
CA GLY A 96 -1.15 -19.84 2.51
C GLY A 96 -2.17 -20.88 2.97
N ARG A 97 -3.37 -20.80 2.42
CA ARG A 97 -4.49 -21.71 2.65
C ARG A 97 -5.08 -22.12 1.32
N PHE A 98 -5.54 -23.36 1.23
CA PHE A 98 -6.09 -23.94 0.02
C PHE A 98 -7.35 -24.71 0.35
N GLY A 99 -8.32 -24.70 -0.56
CA GLY A 99 -9.57 -25.42 -0.40
C GLY A 99 -10.25 -25.65 -1.74
N ALA A 100 -11.36 -26.39 -1.72
CA ALA A 100 -12.13 -26.76 -2.90
C ALA A 100 -13.61 -26.34 -2.83
N ASP A 101 -13.99 -25.58 -1.81
CA ASP A 101 -15.36 -25.15 -1.54
C ASP A 101 -15.42 -23.70 -1.07
N TRP A 102 -16.56 -23.06 -1.30
CA TRP A 102 -16.77 -21.64 -0.98
C TRP A 102 -16.95 -21.38 0.51
N ASP A 103 -17.58 -22.31 1.24
CA ASP A 103 -17.86 -22.16 2.66
C ASP A 103 -16.55 -22.06 3.47
N THR A 104 -15.56 -22.90 3.13
CA THR A 104 -14.23 -22.84 3.75
C THR A 104 -13.49 -21.56 3.39
N LEU A 105 -13.62 -21.06 2.15
CA LEU A 105 -13.00 -19.79 1.78
C LEU A 105 -13.58 -18.61 2.59
N GLU A 106 -14.90 -18.55 2.73
CA GLU A 106 -15.57 -17.52 3.53
C GLU A 106 -15.14 -17.58 5.00
N ALA A 107 -15.05 -18.78 5.57
CA ALA A 107 -14.58 -18.98 6.94
C ALA A 107 -13.12 -18.49 7.12
N GLU A 108 -12.25 -18.76 6.15
CA GLU A 108 -10.85 -18.34 6.19
C GLU A 108 -10.68 -16.83 6.01
N LEU A 109 -11.43 -16.21 5.10
CA LEU A 109 -11.46 -14.75 4.94
C LEU A 109 -11.98 -14.05 6.19
N ALA A 110 -13.01 -14.61 6.84
CA ALA A 110 -13.54 -14.08 8.10
C ALA A 110 -12.50 -14.17 9.25
N CYS A 111 -11.75 -15.27 9.32
CA CYS A 111 -10.71 -15.48 10.31
C CYS A 111 -9.54 -14.49 10.14
N VAL A 112 -9.07 -14.32 8.91
CA VAL A 112 -7.92 -13.45 8.61
C VAL A 112 -8.31 -11.97 8.67
N SER A 113 -9.54 -11.63 8.26
CA SER A 113 -10.04 -10.24 8.18
C SER A 113 -9.00 -9.26 7.56
N PRO A 114 -8.56 -9.52 6.31
CA PRO A 114 -7.52 -8.73 5.66
C PRO A 114 -7.91 -7.27 5.40
#